data_AF-A0A3S5A7L1-F1
#
_entry.id   AF-A0A3S5A7L1-F1
#
_cell.length_a   1.000
_cell.length_b   1.000
_cell.length_c   1.000
_cell.angle_alpha   90.00
_cell.angle_beta   90.00
_cell.angle_gamma   90.00
#
_symmetry.space_group_name_H-M   'P 1'
#
loop_
_entity.id
_entity.type
_entity.pdbx_description
1 polymer ?
#
loop_
_entity_poly.entity_id
_entity_poly.type
_entity_poly.pdbx_seq_one_letter_code
_entity_poly.pdbx_strand_id
1 'polypeptide(L)'
;MLCDEMGLGKTIQTIKFIECILDLNRSSKILIVCPLSLLEHWSTEFSKFAPLLSCKVYMGNKDERAKLRSALVASTFSVLITSYEACLNDELFFARFSWSLLIVDEGHRLKNSSSLLYQMLSQNIKGFRFILTGTPIQNNLDELYNLLHFVAPKIFLMETKAEFIKIYSRIDSAVIYVTFGWYYLHIYIYISVYFSFY
;
A
#
# COMPACT_ATOMS: atom_id res chain seq x y z
N MET A 1 8.03 0.63 -1.96
CA MET A 1 7.96 1.78 -1.05
C MET A 1 8.37 3.00 -1.83
N LEU A 2 7.45 3.94 -1.97
CA LEU A 2 7.73 5.23 -2.60
C LEU A 2 7.89 6.24 -1.48
N CYS A 3 9.13 6.65 -1.27
CA CYS A 3 9.59 7.44 -0.12
C CYS A 3 10.05 8.83 -0.56
N ASP A 4 9.22 9.55 -1.32
CA ASP A 4 9.54 10.91 -1.77
C ASP A 4 9.10 11.95 -0.73
N GLU A 5 9.64 13.18 -0.80
CA GLU A 5 9.17 14.30 0.01
C GLU A 5 7.67 14.61 -0.23
N MET A 6 7.03 15.19 0.78
CA MET A 6 5.64 15.67 0.66
C MET A 6 5.55 16.73 -0.44
N GLY A 7 4.56 16.63 -1.33
CA GLY A 7 4.35 17.59 -2.43
C GLY A 7 4.94 17.21 -3.79
N LEU A 8 5.72 16.14 -3.92
CA LEU A 8 6.34 15.71 -5.20
C LEU A 8 5.41 14.91 -6.14
N GLY A 9 4.10 14.87 -5.89
CA GLY A 9 3.14 14.24 -6.78
C GLY A 9 3.05 12.71 -6.67
N LYS A 10 3.47 12.11 -5.54
CA LYS A 10 3.35 10.66 -5.25
C LYS A 10 1.96 10.10 -5.55
N THR A 11 0.91 10.85 -5.18
CA THR A 11 -0.49 10.49 -5.42
C THR A 11 -0.77 10.35 -6.91
N ILE A 12 -0.38 11.33 -7.73
CA ILE A 12 -0.59 11.33 -9.18
C ILE A 12 0.20 10.19 -9.84
N GLN A 13 1.46 10.00 -9.47
CA GLN A 13 2.29 8.89 -9.96
C GLN A 13 1.64 7.54 -9.64
N THR A 14 1.10 7.39 -8.42
CA THR A 14 0.40 6.17 -7.99
C THR A 14 -0.89 5.95 -8.77
N ILE A 15 -1.68 7.00 -9.03
CA ILE A 15 -2.90 6.92 -9.84
C ILE A 15 -2.57 6.47 -11.27
N LYS A 16 -1.53 7.03 -11.88
CA LYS A 16 -1.10 6.65 -13.24
C LYS A 16 -0.57 5.21 -13.29
N PHE A 17 0.13 4.78 -12.25
CA PHE A 17 0.55 3.39 -12.11
C PHE A 17 -0.65 2.44 -12.01
N ILE A 18 -1.65 2.79 -11.20
CA ILE A 18 -2.91 2.05 -11.08
C ILE A 18 -3.65 1.95 -12.41
N GLU A 19 -3.78 3.07 -13.13
CA GLU A 19 -4.42 3.12 -14.44
C GLU A 19 -3.74 2.14 -15.41
N CYS A 20 -2.41 2.13 -15.46
CA CYS A 20 -1.68 1.20 -16.30
C CYS A 20 -1.92 -0.28 -15.92
N ILE A 21 -1.95 -0.62 -14.62
CA ILE A 21 -2.27 -1.99 -14.18
C ILE A 21 -3.66 -2.41 -14.65
N LEU A 22 -4.64 -1.51 -14.58
CA LEU A 22 -6.01 -1.78 -15.00
C LEU A 22 -6.15 -1.86 -16.52
N ASP A 23 -5.33 -1.13 -17.29
CA ASP A 23 -5.26 -1.27 -18.74
C ASP A 23 -4.71 -2.65 -19.15
N LEU A 24 -3.73 -3.17 -18.41
CA LEU A 24 -3.20 -4.52 -18.62
C LEU A 24 -4.18 -5.61 -18.16
N ASN A 25 -4.90 -5.39 -17.06
CA ASN A 25 -5.89 -6.32 -16.55
C ASN A 25 -7.06 -5.58 -15.86
N ARG A 26 -8.15 -5.40 -16.60
CA ARG A 26 -9.37 -4.70 -16.15
C ARG A 26 -10.10 -5.40 -15.01
N SER A 27 -9.83 -6.68 -14.76
CA SER A 27 -10.42 -7.43 -13.65
C SER A 27 -9.68 -7.22 -12.33
N SER A 28 -8.53 -6.53 -12.34
CA SER A 28 -7.76 -6.27 -11.13
C SER A 28 -8.55 -5.43 -10.12
N LYS A 29 -8.44 -5.78 -8.85
CA LYS A 29 -9.03 -5.03 -7.73
C LYS A 29 -7.93 -4.35 -6.94
N ILE A 30 -8.05 -3.05 -6.75
CA ILE A 30 -7.05 -2.24 -6.04
C ILE A 30 -7.66 -1.69 -4.76
N LEU A 31 -6.96 -1.88 -3.65
CA LEU A 31 -7.29 -1.30 -2.36
C LEU A 31 -6.29 -0.20 -2.03
N ILE A 32 -6.80 0.96 -1.65
CA ILE A 32 -6.01 2.07 -1.12
C ILE A 32 -6.43 2.26 0.33
N VAL A 33 -5.48 2.13 1.25
CA VAL A 33 -5.67 2.38 2.67
C VAL A 33 -4.85 3.61 3.06
N CYS A 34 -5.51 4.63 3.58
CA CYS A 34 -4.87 5.90 3.93
C CYS A 34 -5.48 6.49 5.21
N PRO A 35 -4.89 7.56 5.79
CA PRO A 35 -5.53 8.31 6.87
C PRO A 35 -6.93 8.79 6.47
N LEU A 36 -7.86 8.82 7.42
CA LEU A 36 -9.25 9.22 7.18
C LEU A 36 -9.36 10.61 6.51
N SER A 37 -8.48 11.54 6.89
CA SER A 37 -8.41 12.90 6.32
C SER A 37 -7.96 12.95 4.85
N LEU A 38 -7.34 11.88 4.32
CA LEU A 38 -6.86 11.83 2.94
C LEU A 38 -7.83 11.15 1.97
N LEU A 39 -8.94 10.57 2.44
CA LEU A 39 -9.90 9.88 1.58
C LEU A 39 -10.46 10.80 0.48
N GLU A 40 -10.87 12.01 0.87
CA GLU A 40 -11.44 12.99 -0.05
C GLU A 40 -10.40 13.49 -1.06
N HIS A 41 -9.17 13.71 -0.60
CA HIS A 41 -8.04 14.08 -1.46
C HIS A 41 -7.81 13.00 -2.53
N TRP A 42 -7.67 11.73 -2.13
CA TRP A 42 -7.51 10.62 -3.08
C TRP A 42 -8.68 10.54 -4.07
N SER A 43 -9.92 10.65 -3.59
CA SER A 43 -11.11 10.62 -4.46
C SER A 43 -11.12 11.75 -5.49
N THR A 44 -10.71 12.95 -5.07
CA THR A 44 -10.63 14.14 -5.93
C THR A 44 -9.57 13.96 -7.00
N GLU A 45 -8.39 13.49 -6.60
CA GLU A 45 -7.27 13.23 -7.52
C GLU A 45 -7.61 12.12 -8.53
N PHE A 46 -8.30 11.04 -8.12
CA PHE A 46 -8.80 10.04 -9.07
C PHE A 46 -9.78 10.62 -10.08
N SER A 47 -10.73 11.44 -9.61
CA SER A 47 -11.72 12.08 -10.48
C SER A 47 -11.07 13.03 -11.49
N LYS A 48 -9.94 13.65 -11.12
CA LYS A 48 -9.19 14.56 -11.97
C LYS A 48 -8.27 13.85 -12.96
N PHE A 49 -7.52 12.85 -12.49
CA PHE A 49 -6.41 12.26 -13.25
C PHE A 49 -6.75 10.91 -13.89
N ALA A 50 -7.77 10.21 -13.42
CA ALA A 50 -8.23 8.93 -13.99
C ALA A 50 -9.78 8.81 -13.94
N PRO A 51 -10.52 9.75 -14.55
CA PRO A 51 -11.99 9.84 -14.44
C PRO A 51 -12.75 8.62 -14.99
N LEU A 52 -12.11 7.82 -15.85
CA LEU A 52 -12.70 6.63 -16.45
C LEU A 52 -12.67 5.41 -15.52
N LEU A 53 -11.89 5.45 -14.43
CA LEU A 53 -11.80 4.35 -13.47
C LEU A 53 -12.97 4.39 -12.49
N SER A 54 -13.57 3.21 -12.23
CA SER A 54 -14.60 3.06 -11.20
C SER A 54 -13.98 3.05 -9.81
N CYS A 55 -13.75 4.25 -9.27
CA CYS A 55 -13.22 4.48 -7.93
C CYS A 55 -14.35 4.71 -6.91
N LYS A 56 -14.29 4.03 -5.77
CA LYS A 56 -15.28 4.13 -4.68
C LYS A 56 -14.58 4.44 -3.35
N VAL A 57 -15.22 5.25 -2.51
CA VAL A 57 -14.76 5.53 -1.15
C VAL A 57 -15.60 4.75 -0.16
N TYR A 58 -14.95 3.98 0.71
CA TYR A 58 -15.58 3.24 1.80
C TYR A 58 -15.37 3.98 3.12
N MET A 59 -16.38 4.74 3.52
CA MET A 59 -16.40 5.57 4.73
C MET A 59 -17.81 5.68 5.32
N GLY A 60 -17.95 6.41 6.42
CA GLY A 60 -19.21 6.62 7.11
C GLY A 60 -19.34 5.78 8.38
N ASN A 61 -20.47 5.92 9.06
CA ASN A 61 -20.81 5.16 10.26
C ASN A 61 -21.19 3.69 9.92
N LYS A 62 -21.52 2.90 10.94
CA LYS A 62 -21.79 1.46 10.78
C LYS A 62 -22.93 1.16 9.79
N ASP A 63 -23.99 1.97 9.82
CA ASP A 63 -25.19 1.76 8.98
C ASP A 63 -24.96 2.23 7.54
N GLU A 64 -24.26 3.34 7.37
CA GLU A 64 -23.82 3.83 6.05
C GLU A 64 -22.90 2.80 5.39
N ARG A 65 -21.92 2.27 6.14
CA ARG A 65 -21.01 1.23 5.64
C ARG A 65 -21.75 -0.06 5.33
N ALA A 66 -22.79 -0.44 6.09
CA ALA A 66 -23.62 -1.59 5.75
C ALA A 66 -24.29 -1.45 4.38
N LYS A 67 -24.82 -0.28 4.06
CA LYS A 67 -25.40 0.02 2.73
C LYS A 67 -24.32 -0.01 1.64
N LEU A 68 -23.16 0.58 1.89
CA LEU A 68 -22.03 0.57 0.96
C LEU A 68 -21.56 -0.87 0.65
N ARG A 69 -21.47 -1.74 1.66
CA ARG A 69 -21.09 -3.15 1.45
C ARG A 69 -22.04 -3.85 0.49
N SER A 70 -23.34 -3.70 0.68
CA SER A 70 -24.35 -4.29 -0.22
C SER A 70 -24.22 -3.74 -1.64
N ALA A 71 -24.02 -2.43 -1.80
CA ALA A 71 -23.84 -1.80 -3.10
C ALA A 71 -22.54 -2.26 -3.80
N LEU A 72 -21.43 -2.39 -3.05
CA LEU A 72 -20.13 -2.81 -3.58
C LEU A 72 -20.10 -4.28 -3.98
N VAL A 73 -20.89 -5.13 -3.33
CA VAL A 73 -21.05 -6.54 -3.74
C VAL A 73 -21.92 -6.65 -4.99
N ALA A 74 -22.94 -5.80 -5.12
CA ALA A 74 -23.86 -5.81 -6.26
C ALA A 74 -23.31 -5.09 -7.51
N SER A 75 -22.18 -4.37 -7.40
CA SER A 75 -21.64 -3.56 -8.49
C SER A 75 -20.17 -3.86 -8.79
N THR A 76 -19.74 -3.52 -10.01
CA THR A 76 -18.34 -3.61 -10.40
C THR A 76 -17.61 -2.30 -10.11
N PHE A 77 -16.49 -2.38 -9.40
CA PHE A 77 -15.54 -1.30 -9.17
C PHE A 77 -14.11 -1.78 -9.42
N SER A 78 -13.18 -0.88 -9.73
CA SER A 78 -11.76 -1.22 -9.90
C SER A 78 -10.93 -0.79 -8.70
N VAL A 79 -11.24 0.36 -8.10
CA VAL A 79 -10.50 0.94 -6.98
C VAL A 79 -11.42 1.17 -5.78
N LEU A 80 -10.99 0.75 -4.59
CA LEU A 80 -11.63 1.06 -3.32
C LEU A 80 -10.66 1.83 -2.42
N ILE A 81 -11.07 3.00 -1.95
CA ILE A 81 -10.30 3.83 -1.02
C ILE A 81 -10.95 3.73 0.36
N THR A 82 -10.16 3.48 1.40
CA THR A 82 -10.69 3.36 2.78
C THR A 82 -9.68 3.81 3.83
N SER A 83 -10.16 4.00 5.06
CA SER A 83 -9.30 4.31 6.20
C SER A 83 -8.78 3.05 6.87
N TYR A 84 -7.68 3.20 7.61
CA TYR A 84 -7.12 2.14 8.45
C TYR A 84 -8.14 1.51 9.39
N GLU A 85 -8.92 2.34 10.08
CA GLU A 85 -9.90 1.92 11.08
C GLU A 85 -11.07 1.19 10.43
N ALA A 86 -11.55 1.67 9.27
CA ALA A 86 -12.61 1.00 8.53
C ALA A 86 -12.15 -0.38 8.03
N CYS A 87 -10.90 -0.48 7.58
CA CYS A 87 -10.29 -1.73 7.16
C CYS A 87 -10.31 -2.76 8.30
N LEU A 88 -9.87 -2.37 9.50
CA LEU A 88 -9.88 -3.22 10.69
C LEU A 88 -11.30 -3.63 11.13
N ASN A 89 -12.20 -2.66 11.23
CA ASN A 89 -13.55 -2.88 11.76
C ASN A 89 -14.40 -3.80 10.87
N ASP A 90 -14.15 -3.78 9.56
CA ASP A 90 -14.91 -4.53 8.57
C ASP A 90 -14.03 -5.55 7.82
N GLU A 91 -13.02 -6.13 8.47
CA GLU A 91 -12.04 -7.07 7.89
C GLU A 91 -12.69 -8.16 7.01
N LEU A 92 -13.74 -8.81 7.53
CA LEU A 92 -14.45 -9.88 6.81
C LEU A 92 -15.05 -9.42 5.48
N PHE A 93 -15.39 -8.14 5.35
CA PHE A 93 -15.85 -7.59 4.08
C PHE A 93 -14.68 -7.43 3.10
N PHE A 94 -13.55 -6.91 3.55
CA PHE A 94 -12.36 -6.75 2.69
C PHE A 94 -11.79 -8.11 2.25
N ALA A 95 -11.87 -9.14 3.09
CA ALA A 95 -11.44 -10.50 2.78
C ALA A 95 -12.26 -11.18 1.66
N ARG A 96 -13.43 -10.65 1.30
CA ARG A 96 -14.27 -11.18 0.20
C ARG A 96 -13.71 -10.90 -1.18
N PHE A 97 -12.78 -9.96 -1.31
CA PHE A 97 -12.22 -9.54 -2.58
C PHE A 97 -10.81 -10.09 -2.75
N SER A 98 -10.50 -10.58 -3.94
CA SER A 98 -9.12 -10.92 -4.32
C SER A 98 -8.39 -9.65 -4.78
N TRP A 99 -7.78 -8.95 -3.83
CA TRP A 99 -7.01 -7.72 -4.12
C TRP A 99 -5.73 -8.02 -4.89
N SER A 100 -5.60 -7.43 -6.07
CA SER A 100 -4.42 -7.53 -6.94
C SER A 100 -3.31 -6.59 -6.49
N LEU A 101 -3.68 -5.43 -5.93
CA LEU A 101 -2.76 -4.40 -5.47
C LEU A 101 -3.33 -3.74 -4.21
N LEU A 102 -2.47 -3.59 -3.20
CA LEU A 102 -2.68 -2.76 -2.02
C LEU A 102 -1.73 -1.56 -2.07
N ILE A 103 -2.28 -0.36 -1.94
CA ILE A 103 -1.52 0.85 -1.65
C ILE A 103 -1.81 1.24 -0.20
N VAL A 104 -0.76 1.47 0.57
CA VAL A 104 -0.85 2.00 1.93
C VAL A 104 -0.18 3.35 1.97
N ASP A 105 -0.98 4.41 2.14
CA ASP A 105 -0.49 5.79 2.21
C ASP A 105 -0.26 6.19 3.66
N GLU A 106 0.84 6.89 3.94
CA GLU A 106 1.37 7.10 5.29
C GLU A 106 1.64 5.77 6.04
N GLY A 107 2.31 4.83 5.37
CA GLY A 107 2.50 3.46 5.87
C GLY A 107 3.42 3.31 7.09
N HIS A 108 3.86 4.41 7.73
CA HIS A 108 4.53 4.37 9.03
C HIS A 108 3.67 3.67 10.11
N ARG A 109 2.34 3.60 9.92
CA ARG A 109 1.43 2.79 10.75
C ARG A 109 1.69 1.28 10.72
N LEU A 110 2.43 0.78 9.73
CA LEU A 110 2.76 -0.65 9.56
C LEU A 110 4.12 -1.03 10.16
N LYS A 111 4.78 -0.13 10.90
CA LYS A 111 6.11 -0.35 11.48
C LYS A 111 6.19 -1.55 12.44
N ASN A 112 5.07 -1.95 13.04
CA ASN A 112 4.99 -3.07 13.95
C ASN A 112 4.21 -4.25 13.33
N SER A 113 4.91 -5.36 13.10
CA SER A 113 4.34 -6.59 12.55
C SER A 113 3.36 -7.31 13.49
N SER A 114 3.36 -7.01 14.79
CA SER A 114 2.37 -7.50 15.74
C SER A 114 1.09 -6.67 15.79
N SER A 115 1.03 -5.54 15.07
CA SER A 115 -0.20 -4.73 15.03
C SER A 115 -1.32 -5.47 14.28
N LEU A 116 -2.55 -5.30 14.77
CA LEU A 116 -3.75 -5.88 14.15
C LEU A 116 -3.85 -5.50 12.66
N LEU A 117 -3.54 -4.24 12.33
CA LEU A 117 -3.60 -3.75 10.95
C LEU A 117 -2.61 -4.49 10.05
N TYR A 118 -1.36 -4.65 10.51
CA TYR A 118 -0.34 -5.36 9.76
C TYR A 118 -0.74 -6.80 9.49
N GLN A 119 -1.18 -7.50 10.54
CA GLN A 119 -1.58 -8.91 10.45
C GLN A 119 -2.77 -9.07 9.52
N MET A 120 -3.80 -8.25 9.69
CA MET A 120 -5.00 -8.27 8.86
C MET A 120 -4.68 -8.06 7.38
N LEU A 121 -3.94 -7.00 7.03
CA LEU A 121 -3.58 -6.72 5.64
C LEU A 121 -2.69 -7.83 5.06
N SER A 122 -1.74 -8.35 5.84
CA SER A 122 -0.83 -9.42 5.40
C SER A 122 -1.55 -10.75 5.15
N GLN A 123 -2.57 -11.05 5.96
CA GLN A 123 -3.36 -12.27 5.87
C GLN A 123 -4.37 -12.20 4.74
N ASN A 124 -5.10 -11.08 4.61
CA ASN A 124 -6.23 -10.98 3.68
C ASN A 124 -5.83 -10.51 2.28
N ILE A 125 -4.68 -9.87 2.10
CA ILE A 125 -4.29 -9.29 0.80
C ILE A 125 -3.04 -9.99 0.29
N LYS A 126 -3.21 -10.85 -0.72
CA LYS A 126 -2.13 -11.65 -1.32
C LYS A 126 -1.50 -11.04 -2.58
N GLY A 127 -2.12 -10.00 -3.14
CA GLY A 127 -1.59 -9.26 -4.29
C GLY A 127 -0.34 -8.43 -3.95
N PHE A 128 0.10 -7.64 -4.91
CA PHE A 128 1.22 -6.70 -4.73
C PHE A 128 0.89 -5.68 -3.65
N ARG A 129 1.90 -5.24 -2.90
CA ARG A 129 1.72 -4.26 -1.81
C ARG A 129 2.73 -3.14 -1.99
N PHE A 130 2.25 -1.91 -1.94
CA PHE A 130 3.06 -0.71 -2.01
C PHE A 130 2.75 0.15 -0.80
N ILE A 131 3.82 0.69 -0.22
CA ILE A 131 3.74 1.69 0.84
C ILE A 131 4.19 3.02 0.26
N LEU A 132 3.40 4.06 0.48
CA LEU A 132 3.76 5.46 0.24
C LEU A 132 4.03 6.09 1.61
N THR A 133 5.16 6.78 1.76
CA THR A 133 5.44 7.52 2.98
C THR A 133 6.30 8.74 2.68
N GLY A 134 6.00 9.87 3.31
CA GLY A 134 6.83 11.07 3.22
C GLY A 134 8.01 11.07 4.20
N THR A 135 8.01 10.15 5.17
CA THR A 135 9.02 10.09 6.23
C THR A 135 9.81 8.80 6.11
N PRO A 136 11.05 8.85 5.58
CA PRO A 136 11.89 7.66 5.56
C PRO A 136 12.09 7.15 7.00
N ILE A 137 11.99 5.83 7.19
CA ILE A 137 12.20 5.18 8.49
C ILE A 137 13.69 5.15 8.75
N GLN A 138 14.18 6.23 9.34
CA GLN A 138 15.61 6.50 9.37
C GLN A 138 16.34 5.75 10.50
N ASN A 139 15.67 5.38 11.61
CA ASN A 139 16.40 5.03 12.84
C ASN A 139 16.05 3.68 13.49
N ASN A 140 15.23 2.83 12.85
CA ASN A 140 14.87 1.53 13.43
C ASN A 140 14.85 0.43 12.36
N LEU A 141 15.94 -0.34 12.29
CA LEU A 141 16.08 -1.48 11.35
C LEU A 141 15.01 -2.55 11.54
N ASP A 142 14.49 -2.68 12.76
CA ASP A 142 13.42 -3.60 13.11
C ASP A 142 12.11 -3.18 12.40
N GLU A 143 11.79 -1.88 12.43
CA GLU A 143 10.65 -1.28 11.73
C GLU A 143 10.83 -1.34 10.21
N LEU A 144 12.03 -1.02 9.72
CA LEU A 144 12.38 -1.12 8.31
C LEU A 144 12.16 -2.53 7.77
N TYR A 145 12.64 -3.54 8.50
CA TYR A 145 12.51 -4.93 8.13
C TYR A 145 11.05 -5.37 8.10
N ASN A 146 10.25 -4.93 9.09
CA ASN A 146 8.82 -5.23 9.11
C ASN A 146 8.12 -4.69 7.85
N LEU A 147 8.48 -3.50 7.37
CA LEU A 147 7.93 -2.95 6.13
C LEU A 147 8.42 -3.67 4.87
N LEU A 148 9.71 -4.04 4.83
CA LEU A 148 10.29 -4.83 3.74
C LEU A 148 9.59 -6.20 3.63
N HIS A 149 9.40 -6.89 4.76
CA HIS A 149 8.61 -8.12 4.83
C HIS A 149 7.16 -7.87 4.39
N PHE A 150 6.55 -6.76 4.81
CA PHE A 150 5.18 -6.45 4.41
C PHE A 150 5.05 -6.35 2.90
N VAL A 151 5.95 -5.62 2.23
CA VAL A 151 5.92 -5.39 0.79
C VAL A 151 6.30 -6.65 0.01
N ALA A 152 7.33 -7.38 0.46
CA ALA A 152 7.87 -8.54 -0.24
C ALA A 152 8.11 -9.71 0.72
N PRO A 153 7.04 -10.36 1.22
CA PRO A 153 7.12 -11.39 2.27
C PRO A 153 7.84 -12.66 1.82
N LYS A 154 8.00 -12.88 0.52
CA LYS A 154 8.75 -14.01 -0.06
C LYS A 154 10.25 -13.77 -0.18
N ILE A 155 10.69 -12.51 -0.10
CA ILE A 155 12.10 -12.12 -0.22
C ILE A 155 12.66 -11.86 1.18
N PHE A 156 11.96 -11.07 1.99
CA PHE A 156 12.37 -10.74 3.35
C PHE A 156 11.64 -11.65 4.33
N LEU A 157 12.16 -12.85 4.60
CA LEU A 157 11.50 -13.82 5.49
C LEU A 157 11.65 -13.41 6.96
N MET A 158 10.67 -13.69 7.84
CA MET A 158 10.80 -13.28 9.25
C MET A 158 11.96 -13.97 9.97
N GLU A 159 12.33 -15.18 9.54
CA GLU A 159 13.47 -15.94 10.07
C GLU A 159 14.83 -15.27 9.81
N THR A 160 14.99 -14.57 8.69
CA THR A 160 16.23 -13.87 8.33
C THR A 160 16.36 -12.48 8.96
N LYS A 161 15.36 -12.05 9.75
CA LYS A 161 15.32 -10.72 10.37
C LYS A 161 16.51 -10.46 11.31
N ALA A 162 16.81 -11.40 12.20
CA ALA A 162 17.89 -11.24 13.18
C ALA A 162 19.26 -11.09 12.49
N GLU A 163 19.47 -11.86 11.42
CA GLU A 163 20.68 -11.77 10.60
C GLU A 163 20.78 -10.42 9.87
N PHE A 164 19.68 -9.97 9.24
CA PHE A 164 19.61 -8.66 8.59
C PHE A 164 19.98 -7.54 9.57
N ILE A 165 19.38 -7.53 10.75
CA ILE A 165 19.66 -6.51 11.77
C ILE A 165 21.13 -6.57 12.19
N LYS A 166 21.69 -7.76 12.40
CA LYS A 166 23.10 -7.92 12.79
C LYS A 166 24.07 -7.40 11.71
N ILE A 167 23.77 -7.63 10.43
CA ILE A 167 24.61 -7.17 9.31
C ILE A 167 24.55 -5.65 9.19
N TYR A 168 23.36 -5.07 9.37
CA TYR A 168 23.11 -3.67 9.08
C TYR A 168 23.06 -2.77 10.32
N SER A 169 23.29 -3.29 11.53
CA SER A 169 23.22 -2.54 12.80
C SER A 169 24.21 -1.37 12.92
N ARG A 170 25.21 -1.32 12.04
CA ARG A 170 26.24 -0.27 12.01
C ARG A 170 25.94 0.84 10.99
N ILE A 171 24.75 0.81 10.39
CA ILE A 171 24.36 1.78 9.37
C ILE A 171 23.53 2.86 10.03
N ASP A 172 23.97 4.10 9.87
CA ASP A 172 23.31 5.29 10.43
C ASP A 172 22.02 5.65 9.68
N SER A 173 21.91 5.30 8.39
CA SER A 173 20.69 5.49 7.61
C SER A 173 20.56 4.51 6.44
N ALA A 174 19.36 3.97 6.26
CA ALA A 174 18.97 3.22 5.08
C ALA A 174 17.89 4.00 4.32
N VAL A 175 18.10 4.21 3.03
CA VAL A 175 17.11 4.79 2.14
C VAL A 175 16.65 3.70 1.18
N ILE A 176 15.37 3.35 1.26
CA ILE A 176 14.75 2.40 0.34
C ILE A 176 14.15 3.17 -0.82
N TYR A 177 14.68 2.94 -2.02
CA TYR A 177 14.07 3.37 -3.26
C TYR A 177 13.36 2.19 -3.89
N VAL A 178 12.12 2.39 -4.33
CA VAL A 178 11.48 1.46 -5.25
C VAL A 178 11.40 2.11 -6.61
N THR A 179 12.17 1.57 -7.54
CA THR A 179 12.19 2.02 -8.92
C THR A 179 11.33 1.10 -9.77
N PHE A 180 10.55 1.70 -10.66
CA PHE A 180 9.75 0.98 -11.63
C PHE A 180 10.55 0.90 -12.92
N GLY A 181 10.87 -0.31 -13.37
CA GLY A 181 11.55 -0.56 -14.63
C GLY A 181 10.57 -1.15 -15.65
N TRP A 182 10.68 -0.72 -16.90
CA TRP A 182 9.91 -1.27 -18.01
C TRP A 182 10.83 -2.12 -18.89
N TYR A 183 10.49 -3.38 -19.12
CA TYR A 183 11.15 -4.21 -20.14
C TYR A 183 10.09 -5.03 -20.89
N TYR A 184 10.00 -4.82 -22.22
CA TYR A 184 9.18 -5.60 -23.15
C TYR A 184 7.78 -5.96 -22.61
N LEU A 185 6.93 -4.95 -22.38
CA LEU A 185 5.54 -5.08 -21.85
C LEU A 185 5.37 -5.59 -20.41
N HIS A 186 6.46 -5.88 -19.69
CA HIS A 186 6.40 -6.24 -18.28
C HIS A 186 6.86 -5.09 -17.39
N ILE A 187 6.04 -4.77 -16.38
CA ILE A 187 6.40 -3.88 -15.27
C ILE A 187 7.26 -4.68 -14.30
N TYR A 188 8.50 -4.25 -14.11
CA TYR A 188 9.39 -4.75 -13.07
C TYR A 188 9.42 -3.76 -11.91
N ILE A 189 9.18 -4.26 -10.70
CA ILE A 189 9.29 -3.49 -9.48
C ILE A 189 10.66 -3.83 -8.88
N TYR A 190 11.61 -2.90 -8.98
CA TYR A 190 12.91 -3.04 -8.35
C TYR A 190 12.85 -2.39 -6.97
N ILE A 191 13.17 -3.16 -5.93
CA ILE A 191 13.36 -2.62 -4.58
C ILE A 191 14.87 -2.48 -4.39
N SER A 192 15.37 -1.26 -4.47
CA SER A 192 16.76 -0.93 -4.20
C SER A 192 16.88 -0.36 -2.79
N VAL A 193 17.51 -1.12 -1.89
CA VAL A 193 17.83 -0.64 -0.55
C VAL A 193 19.25 -0.07 -0.60
N TYR A 194 19.37 1.25 -0.45
CA TYR A 194 20.66 1.92 -0.34
C TYR A 194 20.99 2.12 1.13
N PHE A 195 22.21 1.79 1.46
CA PHE A 195 22.77 1.89 2.79
C PHE A 195 23.86 2.95 2.77
N SER A 196 23.71 4.03 3.55
CA SER A 196 24.76 5.04 3.69
C SER A 196 25.66 4.67 4.86
N PHE A 197 26.94 4.45 4.59
CA PHE A 197 27.96 4.25 5.60
C PHE A 197 28.74 5.56 5.75
N TYR A 198 28.79 6.14 6.96
CA TYR A 198 29.79 7.17 7.29
C TYR A 198 30.96 6.53 8.03
#